data_AF-A0A380WPI5-F1
#
_entry.id   AF-A0A380WPI5-F1
#
_cell.length_a   1.000
_cell.length_b   1.000
_cell.length_c   1.000
_cell.angle_alpha   90.00
_cell.angle_beta   90.00
_cell.angle_gamma   90.00
#
_symmetry.space_group_name_H-M   'P 1'
#
loop_
_entity.id
_entity.type
_entity.pdbx_description
1 polymer ?
#
loop_
_entity_poly.entity_id
_entity_poly.type
_entity_poly.pdbx_seq_one_letter_code
_entity_poly.pdbx_strand_id
1 'polypeptide(L)'
;MPMLSEFPSDKVIVSCDKCGMRKQYDRDAMVRAGGDRTLTHLLDEIIARIGCTANKTFNIYDRCGAKYEELVQLLGMSTSHRAPDR
;
A
#
# COMPACT_ATOMS: atom_id res chain seq x y z
N MET A 1 -3.04 -9.91 11.67
CA MET A 1 -2.83 -8.91 10.59
C MET A 1 -1.74 -9.47 9.70
N PRO A 2 -1.87 -9.40 8.37
CA PRO A 2 -0.89 -9.96 7.44
C PRO A 2 0.48 -9.32 7.62
N MET A 3 1.53 -10.15 7.63
CA MET A 3 2.93 -9.76 7.66
C MET A 3 3.43 -9.35 6.28
N LEU A 4 4.55 -8.62 6.25
CA LEU A 4 5.24 -8.30 5.00
C LEU A 4 5.83 -9.55 4.36
N SER A 5 6.36 -10.50 5.13
CA SER A 5 6.88 -11.77 4.61
C SER A 5 5.79 -12.65 3.97
N GLU A 6 4.54 -12.49 4.39
CA GLU A 6 3.38 -13.22 3.85
C GLU A 6 2.78 -12.54 2.62
N PHE A 7 3.36 -11.44 2.16
CA PHE A 7 2.85 -10.74 0.98
C PHE A 7 3.02 -11.62 -0.27
N PRO A 8 1.94 -11.82 -1.05
CA PRO A 8 1.91 -12.81 -2.13
C PRO A 8 2.90 -12.52 -3.26
N SER A 9 3.30 -11.26 -3.46
CA SER A 9 4.34 -10.90 -4.41
C SER A 9 5.61 -10.34 -3.79
N ASP A 10 6.69 -10.47 -4.55
CA ASP A 10 7.98 -9.89 -4.22
C ASP A 10 8.00 -8.36 -4.35
N LYS A 11 7.05 -7.77 -5.08
CA LYS A 11 6.95 -6.32 -5.29
C LYS A 11 5.73 -5.74 -4.61
N VAL A 12 5.98 -4.89 -3.63
CA VAL A 12 4.95 -4.19 -2.87
C VAL A 12 4.74 -2.81 -3.49
N ILE A 13 3.63 -2.64 -4.20
CA ILE A 13 3.23 -1.35 -4.77
C ILE A 13 2.21 -0.68 -3.85
N VAL A 14 2.58 0.47 -3.32
CA VAL A 14 1.71 1.33 -2.52
C VAL A 14 1.33 2.55 -3.36
N SER A 15 0.04 2.76 -3.56
CA SER A 15 -0.47 3.95 -4.22
C SER A 15 -1.51 4.65 -3.35
N CYS A 16 -1.60 5.98 -3.48
CA CYS A 16 -2.44 6.86 -2.70
C CYS A 16 -3.25 7.73 -3.65
N ASP A 17 -4.54 7.47 -3.78
CA ASP A 17 -5.39 8.22 -4.72
C ASP A 17 -5.59 9.68 -4.29
N LYS A 18 -5.49 10.00 -2.99
CA LYS A 18 -5.67 11.37 -2.50
C LYS A 18 -4.46 12.27 -2.74
N CYS A 19 -3.27 11.72 -2.51
CA CYS A 19 -2.02 12.46 -2.59
C CYS A 19 -1.27 12.22 -3.92
N GLY A 20 -1.75 11.30 -4.75
CA GLY A 20 -1.12 10.89 -6.01
C GLY A 20 0.18 10.12 -5.82
N MET A 21 0.54 9.74 -4.59
CA MET A 21 1.78 9.00 -4.33
C MET A 21 1.66 7.60 -4.91
N ARG A 22 2.69 7.16 -5.63
CA ARG A 22 2.86 5.78 -6.05
C ARG A 22 4.31 5.38 -5.83
N LYS A 23 4.53 4.34 -5.03
CA LYS A 23 5.86 3.83 -4.69
C LYS A 23 5.86 2.32 -4.84
N GLN A 24 6.90 1.82 -5.47
CA GLN A 24 7.18 0.39 -5.57
C GLN A 24 8.36 0.08 -4.66
N TYR A 25 8.23 -0.99 -3.89
CA TYR A 25 9.26 -1.50 -3.00
C TYR A 25 9.43 -3.00 -3.22
N ASP A 26 10.66 -3.51 -3.12
CA ASP A 26 10.89 -4.95 -3.05
C ASP A 26 10.63 -5.44 -1.62
N ARG A 27 9.78 -6.47 -1.48
CA ARG A 27 9.40 -7.10 -0.21
C ARG A 27 10.65 -7.52 0.55
N ASP A 28 11.52 -8.30 -0.08
CA ASP A 28 12.77 -8.78 0.51
C ASP A 28 13.74 -7.67 0.88
N ALA A 29 13.75 -6.56 0.14
CA ALA A 29 14.56 -5.40 0.50
C ALA A 29 14.00 -4.71 1.75
N MET A 30 12.68 -4.59 1.86
CA MET A 30 12.05 -3.98 3.03
C MET A 30 12.11 -4.87 4.27
N VAL A 31 11.95 -6.18 4.15
CA VAL A 31 12.14 -7.14 5.25
C VAL A 31 13.58 -7.08 5.75
N ARG A 32 14.57 -7.01 4.84
CA ARG A 32 15.98 -6.84 5.23
C ARG A 32 16.27 -5.48 5.86
N ALA A 33 15.62 -4.41 5.40
CA ALA A 33 15.88 -3.05 5.88
C ALA A 33 15.19 -2.72 7.22
N GLY A 34 14.00 -3.29 7.47
CA GLY A 34 13.15 -2.92 8.61
C GLY A 34 12.58 -4.10 9.40
N GLY A 35 12.97 -5.33 9.08
CA GLY A 35 12.43 -6.54 9.67
C GLY A 35 11.07 -6.94 9.11
N ASP A 36 10.60 -8.11 9.53
CA ASP A 36 9.23 -8.52 9.24
C ASP A 36 8.24 -7.75 10.12
N ARG A 37 7.35 -7.01 9.48
CA ARG A 37 6.40 -6.12 10.13
C ARG A 37 5.07 -6.22 9.44
N THR A 38 4.01 -5.91 10.18
CA THR A 38 2.65 -5.95 9.64
C THR A 38 2.49 -4.91 8.52
N LEU A 39 1.70 -5.24 7.50
CA LEU A 39 1.42 -4.33 6.39
C LEU A 39 0.81 -3.02 6.89
N THR A 40 -0.03 -3.07 7.92
CA THR A 40 -0.59 -1.87 8.55
C THR A 40 0.50 -0.93 9.06
N HIS A 41 1.50 -1.46 9.77
CA HIS A 41 2.59 -0.67 10.35
C HIS A 41 3.53 -0.12 9.26
N LEU A 42 3.79 -0.91 8.23
CA LEU A 42 4.55 -0.47 7.07
C LEU A 42 3.85 0.68 6.34
N LEU A 43 2.53 0.59 6.13
CA LEU A 43 1.75 1.64 5.48
C LEU A 43 1.78 2.94 6.30
N ASP A 44 1.67 2.84 7.63
CA ASP A 44 1.85 3.97 8.55
C ASP A 44 3.20 4.67 8.36
N GLU A 45 4.29 3.92 8.37
CA GLU A 45 5.64 4.48 8.20
C GLU A 45 5.79 5.20 6.85
N ILE A 46 5.25 4.61 5.78
CA ILE A 46 5.29 5.19 4.45
C ILE A 46 4.54 6.53 4.44
N ILE A 47 3.31 6.56 4.97
CA ILE A 47 2.47 7.76 5.04
C ILE A 47 3.12 8.83 5.91
N ALA A 48 3.65 8.45 7.07
CA ALA A 48 4.35 9.35 7.99
C ALA A 48 5.57 10.00 7.32
N ARG A 49 6.35 9.24 6.54
CA ARG A 49 7.50 9.77 5.78
C ARG A 49 7.11 10.70 4.64
N ILE A 50 5.97 10.46 4.00
CA ILE A 50 5.48 11.28 2.90
C ILE A 50 4.81 12.57 3.40
N GLY A 51 4.37 12.58 4.67
CA GLY A 51 3.64 13.72 5.24
C GLY A 51 2.20 13.82 4.71
N CYS A 52 1.62 12.70 4.25
CA CYS A 52 0.21 12.67 3.85
C CYS A 52 -0.66 12.90 5.09
N THR A 53 -1.55 13.89 5.05
CA THR A 53 -2.45 14.20 6.17
C THR A 53 -3.39 13.03 6.40
N ALA A 54 -3.11 12.25 7.46
CA ALA A 54 -3.89 11.08 7.83
C ALA A 54 -5.38 11.43 7.85
N ASN A 55 -6.12 10.94 6.85
CA ASN A 55 -7.56 11.09 6.84
C ASN A 55 -8.15 10.03 7.78
N LYS A 56 -9.13 10.43 8.61
CA LYS A 56 -9.81 9.54 9.55
C LYS A 56 -10.75 8.60 8.79
N THR A 57 -10.21 7.69 7.99
CA THR A 57 -10.99 6.62 7.35
C THR A 57 -10.96 5.39 8.26
N PHE A 58 -12.11 4.73 8.44
CA PHE A 58 -12.27 3.55 9.32
C PHE A 58 -11.65 2.25 8.76
N ASN A 59 -11.06 2.29 7.57
CA ASN A 59 -10.51 1.10 6.93
C ASN A 59 -9.00 0.98 7.23
N ILE A 60 -8.61 -0.10 7.89
CA ILE A 60 -7.24 -0.32 8.41
C ILE A 60 -6.20 -0.35 7.27
N TYR A 61 -6.65 -0.73 6.07
CA TYR A 61 -5.84 -0.80 4.86
C TYR A 61 -5.88 0.48 4.01
N ASP A 62 -6.62 1.50 4.43
CA ASP A 62 -6.82 2.76 3.70
C ASP A 62 -6.48 3.95 4.62
N ARG A 63 -5.19 4.13 4.89
CA ARG A 63 -4.71 5.32 5.61
C ARG A 63 -4.37 6.39 4.58
N CYS A 64 -5.01 7.55 4.66
CA CYS A 64 -4.89 8.62 3.66
C CYS A 64 -5.41 8.28 2.24
N GLY A 65 -6.07 7.14 2.00
CA GLY A 65 -6.30 6.62 0.64
C GLY A 65 -5.11 5.84 0.07
N ALA A 66 -4.07 5.58 0.88
CA ALA A 66 -2.96 4.73 0.50
C ALA A 66 -3.37 3.27 0.63
N LYS A 67 -3.17 2.51 -0.43
CA LYS A 67 -3.58 1.12 -0.58
C LYS A 67 -2.46 0.33 -1.25
N TYR A 68 -2.40 -0.95 -0.92
CA TYR A 68 -1.56 -1.90 -1.65
C TYR A 68 -2.27 -2.29 -2.94
N GLU A 69 -1.75 -1.89 -4.11
CA GLU A 69 -2.42 -2.13 -5.40
C GLU A 69 -2.75 -3.62 -5.60
N GLU A 70 -1.83 -4.48 -5.18
CA GLU A 70 -1.98 -5.91 -5.34
C GLU A 70 -3.01 -6.53 -4.40
N LEU A 71 -3.11 -6.06 -3.15
CA LEU A 71 -4.19 -6.51 -2.25
C LEU A 71 -5.54 -6.00 -2.71
N VAL A 72 -5.61 -4.80 -3.27
CA VAL A 72 -6.82 -4.25 -3.87
C VAL A 72 -7.27 -5.11 -5.06
N GLN A 73 -6.33 -5.58 -5.89
CA GLN A 73 -6.60 -6.52 -6.98
C GLN A 73 -7.07 -7.89 -6.47
N LEU A 74 -6.40 -8.45 -5.46
CA LEU A 74 -6.73 -9.78 -4.88
C LEU A 74 -8.06 -9.78 -4.11
N LEU A 75 -8.39 -8.70 -3.42
CA LEU A 75 -9.65 -8.54 -2.69
C LEU A 75 -10.82 -8.17 -3.61
N GLY A 76 -10.62 -8.12 -4.93
CA GLY A 76 -11.67 -7.82 -5.91
C GLY A 76 -12.23 -6.41 -5.81
N MET A 77 -11.54 -5.49 -5.14
CA MET A 77 -11.90 -4.08 -5.07
C MET A 77 -11.41 -3.39 -6.34
N SER A 78 -12.18 -3.53 -7.41
CA SER A 78 -11.91 -2.92 -8.71
C SER A 78 -11.90 -1.39 -8.64
N THR A 79 -10.75 -0.77 -8.34
CA THR A 79 -10.53 0.59 -8.82
C THR A 79 -10.23 0.50 -10.31
N SER A 80 -11.32 0.65 -11.08
CA SER A 80 -11.35 0.76 -12.53
C SER A 80 -10.26 1.74 -13.01
N HIS A 81 -9.10 1.22 -13.39
CA HIS A 81 -8.27 1.88 -14.38
C HIS A 81 -9.00 1.74 -15.71
N ARG A 82 -9.93 2.65 -15.95
CA ARG A 82 -10.52 2.91 -17.26
C ARG A 82 -9.38 3.40 -18.15
N ALA A 83 -8.91 2.53 -19.05
CA ALA A 83 -8.05 2.94 -20.14
C ALA A 83 -8.77 4.03 -20.97
N PRO A 84 -8.08 5.08 -21.45
CA PRO A 84 -8.69 6.02 -22.38
C PRO A 84 -8.92 5.33 -23.73
N ASP A 85 -10.14 5.45 -24.19
CA ASP A 85 -10.66 5.06 -25.49
C ASP A 85 -9.82 5.67 -26.62
N ARG A 86 -9.27 4.85 -27.52
CA ARG A 86 -8.83 5.30 -28.84
C ARG A 86 -8.79 4.17 -29.86
#